data_AF-A0A2R9BF79-F1
#
_entry.id   AF-A0A2R9BF79-F1
#
_cell.length_a   1.000
_cell.length_b   1.000
_cell.length_c   1.000
_cell.angle_alpha   90.00
_cell.angle_beta   90.00
_cell.angle_gamma   90.00
#
_symmetry.space_group_name_H-M   'P 1'
#
loop_
_entity.id
_entity.type
_entity.pdbx_description
1 polymer ?
#
loop_
_entity_poly.entity_id
_entity_poly.type
_entity_poly.pdbx_seq_one_letter_code
_entity_poly.pdbx_strand_id
1 'polypeptide(L)'
;MWLTGAAVIQNRAEWEISKMKPSPAPRHPSTNKQISLYPEIKGEIAHKDDKLLSFLKDVYVDSKDLVSSAQVKAAETHQEPKEFRFIPKGKISIVEALTLLNNHKLYPETRTAEKIAQEYQLEQKDVNSLLKYFVTFEVKIFPPEDNKAIQSK
;
A
#
# COMPACT_ATOMS: atom_id res chain seq x y z
N MET A 1 17.65 26.08 -23.86
CA MET A 1 17.06 25.17 -24.87
C MET A 1 17.28 23.75 -24.37
N TRP A 2 16.30 23.17 -23.67
CA TRP A 2 16.42 21.83 -23.06
C TRP A 2 15.48 20.89 -23.81
N LEU A 3 16.01 20.10 -24.73
CA LEU A 3 15.28 19.05 -25.45
C LEU A 3 16.11 17.76 -25.45
N THR A 4 16.22 17.09 -24.31
CA THR A 4 16.85 15.76 -24.21
C THR A 4 16.16 14.83 -23.21
N GLY A 5 14.90 15.08 -22.83
CA GLY A 5 14.15 14.21 -21.90
C GLY A 5 13.63 12.92 -22.54
N ALA A 6 13.20 12.97 -23.80
CA ALA A 6 12.56 11.83 -24.46
C ALA A 6 13.53 10.68 -24.81
N ALA A 7 14.76 11.02 -25.21
CA ALA A 7 15.75 10.03 -25.64
C ALA A 7 16.26 9.12 -24.49
N VAL A 8 16.25 9.61 -23.25
CA VAL A 8 16.76 8.85 -22.09
C VAL A 8 15.81 7.71 -21.70
N ILE A 9 14.50 7.92 -21.79
CA ILE A 9 13.50 6.92 -21.41
C ILE A 9 13.43 5.80 -22.45
N GLN A 10 13.47 6.15 -23.74
CA GLN A 10 13.43 5.17 -24.82
C GLN A 10 14.64 4.23 -24.79
N ASN A 11 15.85 4.78 -24.63
CA ASN A 11 17.07 3.98 -24.51
C ASN A 11 17.04 3.03 -23.30
N ARG A 12 16.43 3.47 -22.19
CA ARG A 12 16.28 2.61 -21.00
C ARG A 12 15.26 1.50 -21.23
N ALA A 13 14.14 1.78 -21.89
CA ALA A 13 13.14 0.77 -22.22
C ALA A 13 13.73 -0.30 -23.17
N GLU A 14 14.44 0.12 -24.21
CA GLU A 14 15.12 -0.79 -25.14
C GLU A 14 16.15 -1.66 -24.43
N TRP A 15 16.95 -1.08 -23.53
CA TRP A 15 17.92 -1.83 -22.74
C TRP A 15 17.24 -2.83 -21.80
N GLU A 16 16.20 -2.43 -21.05
CA GLU A 16 15.49 -3.32 -20.13
C GLU A 16 14.80 -4.49 -20.83
N ILE A 17 14.27 -4.29 -22.05
CA ILE A 17 13.64 -5.35 -22.86
C ILE A 17 14.71 -6.25 -23.50
N SER A 18 15.89 -5.73 -23.83
CA SER A 18 17.01 -6.50 -24.39
C SER A 18 17.63 -7.48 -23.39
N LYS A 19 17.38 -7.29 -22.09
CA LYS A 19 17.85 -8.22 -21.05
C LYS A 19 17.19 -9.59 -21.23
N MET A 20 17.95 -10.62 -20.88
CA MET A 20 17.41 -11.98 -20.85
C MET A 20 16.27 -12.07 -19.85
N LYS A 21 15.17 -12.73 -20.24
CA LYS A 21 14.02 -12.93 -19.34
C LYS A 21 14.48 -13.65 -18.07
N PRO A 22 14.01 -13.22 -16.88
CA PRO A 22 14.31 -13.94 -15.65
C PRO A 22 13.79 -15.37 -15.72
N SER A 23 14.42 -16.26 -14.97
CA SER A 23 13.91 -17.62 -14.83
C SER A 23 12.48 -17.59 -14.27
N PRO A 24 11.57 -18.45 -14.77
CA PRO A 24 10.24 -18.57 -14.19
C PRO A 24 10.33 -18.88 -12.69
N ALA A 25 9.37 -18.35 -11.93
CA ALA A 25 9.29 -18.62 -10.50
C ALA A 25 9.24 -20.14 -10.22
N PRO A 26 9.86 -20.60 -9.13
CA PRO A 26 9.83 -22.01 -8.77
C PRO A 26 8.39 -22.47 -8.51
N ARG A 27 8.08 -23.68 -8.97
CA ARG A 27 6.77 -24.30 -8.72
C ARG A 27 6.66 -24.80 -7.27
N HIS A 28 5.44 -24.79 -6.74
CA HIS A 28 5.16 -25.29 -5.40
C HIS A 28 5.57 -26.77 -5.25
N PRO A 29 6.11 -27.20 -4.08
CA PRO A 29 6.58 -28.57 -3.86
C PRO A 29 5.53 -29.66 -4.14
N SER A 30 4.25 -29.39 -3.84
CA SER A 30 3.16 -30.33 -4.16
C SER A 30 3.07 -30.58 -5.68
N THR A 31 3.15 -29.51 -6.48
CA THR A 31 3.09 -29.59 -7.94
C THR A 31 4.28 -30.38 -8.49
N ASN A 32 5.49 -30.19 -7.94
CA ASN A 32 6.67 -30.94 -8.35
C ASN A 32 6.55 -32.43 -8.04
N LYS A 33 5.98 -32.80 -6.87
CA LYS A 33 5.70 -34.19 -6.51
C LYS A 33 4.71 -34.83 -7.49
N GLN A 34 3.63 -34.13 -7.85
CA GLN A 34 2.66 -34.65 -8.81
C GLN A 34 3.27 -34.86 -10.20
N ILE A 35 4.08 -33.92 -10.69
CA ILE A 35 4.78 -34.05 -11.97
C ILE A 35 5.79 -35.21 -11.94
N SER A 36 6.42 -35.48 -10.79
CA SER A 36 7.34 -36.62 -10.65
C SER A 36 6.64 -37.97 -10.71
N LEU A 37 5.38 -38.04 -10.25
CA LEU A 37 4.57 -39.27 -10.28
C LEU A 37 3.94 -39.50 -11.65
N TYR A 38 3.63 -38.42 -12.37
CA TYR A 38 2.97 -38.46 -13.68
C TYR A 38 3.63 -37.45 -14.63
N PRO A 39 4.66 -37.87 -15.38
CA PRO A 39 5.43 -36.99 -16.25
C PRO A 39 4.62 -36.45 -17.45
N GLU A 40 3.55 -37.14 -17.85
CA GLU A 40 2.65 -36.75 -18.95
C GLU A 40 1.96 -35.40 -18.66
N ILE A 41 1.62 -35.16 -17.38
CA ILE A 41 0.96 -33.94 -16.90
C ILE A 41 1.80 -32.68 -17.21
N LYS A 42 3.14 -32.81 -17.30
CA LYS A 42 4.02 -31.67 -17.60
C LYS A 42 3.75 -31.10 -19.00
N GLY A 43 3.47 -31.96 -19.97
CA GLY A 43 3.11 -31.57 -21.33
C GLY A 43 1.70 -31.00 -21.38
N GLU A 44 0.80 -31.54 -20.56
CA GLU A 44 -0.59 -31.08 -20.46
C GLU A 44 -0.70 -29.65 -19.91
N ILE A 45 0.01 -29.35 -18.82
CA ILE A 45 0.03 -28.01 -18.22
C ILE A 45 0.68 -26.96 -19.13
N ALA A 46 1.60 -27.37 -20.01
CA ALA A 46 2.32 -26.45 -20.88
C ALA A 46 1.49 -25.98 -22.08
N HIS A 47 0.44 -26.73 -22.46
CA HIS A 47 -0.43 -26.38 -23.57
C HIS A 47 -1.81 -25.89 -23.10
N LYS A 48 -2.52 -25.21 -23.99
CA LYS A 48 -3.84 -24.67 -23.72
C LYS A 48 -4.89 -25.73 -24.05
N ASP A 49 -5.76 -26.04 -23.10
CA ASP A 49 -6.93 -26.89 -23.31
C ASP A 49 -8.10 -26.05 -23.85
N ASP A 50 -8.42 -26.22 -25.14
CA ASP A 50 -9.48 -25.47 -25.81
C ASP A 50 -10.89 -25.87 -25.35
N LYS A 51 -11.07 -27.11 -24.90
CA LYS A 51 -12.35 -27.58 -24.35
C LYS A 51 -12.61 -26.90 -23.01
N LEU A 52 -11.62 -26.90 -22.11
CA LEU A 52 -11.74 -26.19 -20.83
C LEU A 52 -11.95 -24.69 -21.04
N LEU A 53 -11.24 -24.08 -22.00
CA LEU A 53 -11.42 -22.67 -22.33
C LEU A 53 -12.87 -22.36 -22.75
N SER A 54 -13.49 -23.24 -23.52
CA SER A 54 -14.88 -23.05 -23.96
C SER A 54 -15.83 -22.99 -22.75
N PHE A 55 -15.68 -23.91 -21.80
CA PHE A 55 -16.49 -23.92 -20.58
C PHE A 55 -16.25 -22.70 -19.70
N LEU A 56 -15.01 -22.23 -19.58
CA LEU A 56 -14.70 -21.04 -18.77
C LEU A 56 -15.29 -19.75 -19.36
N LYS A 57 -15.54 -19.69 -20.66
CA LYS A 57 -16.25 -18.56 -21.29
C LYS A 57 -17.73 -18.55 -20.95
N ASP A 58 -18.33 -19.72 -20.76
CA ASP A 58 -19.75 -19.87 -20.43
C ASP A 58 -20.04 -19.57 -18.95
N VAL A 59 -19.02 -19.67 -18.08
CA VAL A 59 -19.14 -19.33 -16.65
C VAL A 59 -19.07 -17.81 -16.49
N TYR A 60 -20.24 -17.17 -16.46
CA TYR A 60 -20.39 -15.75 -16.10
C TYR A 60 -20.90 -15.61 -14.67
N VAL A 61 -20.20 -14.84 -13.85
CA VAL A 61 -20.63 -14.50 -12.49
C VAL A 61 -21.13 -13.05 -12.50
N ASP A 62 -22.42 -12.87 -12.24
CA ASP A 62 -22.98 -11.55 -11.97
C ASP A 62 -22.67 -11.18 -10.51
N SER A 63 -21.54 -10.50 -10.28
CA SER A 63 -21.25 -9.95 -8.95
C SER A 63 -22.17 -8.76 -8.72
N LYS A 64 -23.24 -8.99 -7.95
CA LYS A 64 -23.99 -7.90 -7.33
C LYS A 64 -23.16 -7.35 -6.19
N ASP A 65 -22.11 -6.62 -6.53
CA ASP A 65 -21.52 -5.68 -5.60
C ASP A 65 -22.60 -4.66 -5.27
N LEU A 66 -22.83 -4.41 -3.98
CA LEU A 66 -23.65 -3.27 -3.57
C LEU A 66 -22.98 -2.02 -4.11
N VAL A 67 -23.46 -1.53 -5.25
CA VAL A 67 -23.09 -0.24 -5.80
C VAL A 67 -23.54 0.78 -4.76
N SER A 68 -22.62 1.20 -3.90
CA SER A 68 -22.71 2.53 -3.32
C SER A 68 -22.89 3.46 -4.50
N SER A 69 -24.06 4.10 -4.60
CA SER A 69 -24.40 5.07 -5.63
C SER A 69 -23.33 6.17 -5.69
N ALA A 70 -22.28 5.93 -6.45
CA ALA A 70 -21.33 6.92 -6.87
C ALA A 70 -21.43 6.96 -8.39
N GLN A 71 -22.34 7.81 -8.86
CA GLN A 71 -22.34 8.23 -10.25
C GLN A 71 -20.96 8.79 -10.56
N VAL A 72 -20.27 8.17 -11.52
CA VAL A 72 -19.01 8.68 -12.05
C VAL A 72 -19.32 9.96 -12.82
N LYS A 73 -19.17 11.10 -12.15
CA LYS A 73 -18.84 12.36 -12.80
C LYS A 73 -17.33 12.53 -12.66
N ALA A 74 -16.66 12.74 -13.78
CA ALA A 74 -15.25 13.05 -13.85
C ALA A 74 -14.95 14.30 -13.01
N ALA A 75 -14.49 14.08 -11.78
CA ALA A 75 -13.87 15.08 -10.93
C ALA A 75 -12.94 14.32 -9.99
N GLU A 76 -11.69 14.77 -9.94
CA GLU A 76 -10.63 14.30 -9.05
C GLU A 76 -11.18 13.97 -7.67
N THR A 77 -11.39 12.68 -7.40
CA THR A 77 -11.83 12.26 -6.07
C THR A 77 -10.61 11.61 -5.44
N HIS A 78 -9.94 12.37 -4.57
CA HIS A 78 -9.08 11.81 -3.54
C HIS A 78 -9.84 10.64 -2.90
N GLN A 79 -9.41 9.42 -3.19
CA GLN A 79 -9.96 8.26 -2.51
C GLN A 79 -9.55 8.38 -1.05
N GLU A 80 -10.51 8.70 -0.17
CA GLU A 80 -10.31 8.43 1.25
C GLU A 80 -10.08 6.92 1.41
N PRO A 81 -8.95 6.50 1.99
CA PRO A 81 -8.71 5.10 2.25
C PRO A 81 -9.82 4.58 3.18
N LYS A 82 -10.59 3.58 2.74
CA LYS A 82 -11.52 2.84 3.61
C LYS A 82 -10.72 2.18 4.74
N GLU A 83 -10.67 2.83 5.89
CA GLU A 83 -9.95 2.38 7.08
C GLU A 83 -10.71 1.29 7.83
N PHE A 84 -10.73 0.05 7.31
CA PHE A 84 -10.96 -1.10 8.18
C PHE A 84 -9.65 -1.47 8.87
N ARG A 85 -9.27 -0.67 9.87
CA ARG A 85 -8.03 -0.87 10.64
C ARG A 85 -8.30 -1.84 11.79
N PHE A 86 -8.14 -3.14 11.52
CA PHE A 86 -7.97 -4.11 12.60
C PHE A 86 -6.56 -3.95 13.18
N ILE A 87 -6.42 -3.18 14.26
CA ILE A 87 -5.14 -3.00 14.96
C ILE A 87 -5.00 -4.17 15.95
N PRO A 88 -4.00 -5.06 15.78
CA PRO A 88 -3.78 -6.14 16.72
C PRO A 88 -3.29 -5.57 18.06
N LYS A 89 -3.65 -6.25 19.15
CA LYS A 89 -3.17 -5.90 20.49
C LYS A 89 -1.63 -5.84 20.52
N GLY A 90 -1.08 -4.84 21.20
CA GLY A 90 0.37 -4.62 21.24
C GLY A 90 0.95 -3.91 20.02
N LYS A 91 0.11 -3.41 19.10
CA LYS A 91 0.53 -2.49 18.04
C LYS A 91 -0.33 -1.23 18.09
N ILE A 92 0.20 -0.15 17.54
CA ILE A 92 -0.50 1.13 17.41
C ILE A 92 -0.43 1.62 15.97
N SER A 93 -1.46 2.35 15.55
CA SER A 93 -1.47 3.04 14.25
C SER A 93 -0.58 4.29 14.29
N ILE A 94 -0.26 4.81 13.10
CA ILE A 94 0.53 6.05 12.96
C ILE A 94 -0.19 7.23 13.62
N VAL A 95 -1.53 7.30 13.48
CA VAL A 95 -2.33 8.37 14.08
C VAL A 95 -2.22 8.33 15.61
N GLU A 96 -2.42 7.15 16.20
CA GLU A 96 -2.30 6.96 17.65
C GLU A 96 -0.87 7.23 18.14
N ALA A 97 0.15 6.79 17.42
CA ALA A 97 1.54 7.06 17.76
C ALA A 97 1.84 8.56 17.80
N LEU A 98 1.36 9.32 16.81
CA LEU A 98 1.51 10.78 16.79
C LEU A 98 0.73 11.45 17.93
N THR A 99 -0.50 11.00 18.20
CA THR A 99 -1.31 11.51 19.32
C THR A 99 -0.65 11.26 20.67
N LEU A 100 -0.13 10.04 20.89
CA LEU A 100 0.60 9.64 22.09
C LEU A 100 1.83 10.53 22.30
N LEU A 101 2.66 10.70 21.27
CA LEU A 101 3.87 11.53 21.35
C LEU A 101 3.53 13.00 21.63
N ASN A 102 2.48 13.53 20.99
CA ASN A 102 2.04 14.90 21.22
C ASN A 102 1.53 15.10 22.66
N ASN A 103 0.72 14.18 23.17
CA ASN A 103 0.19 14.25 24.53
C ASN A 103 1.29 14.13 25.59
N HIS A 104 2.28 13.26 25.38
CA HIS A 104 3.45 13.16 26.26
C HIS A 104 4.28 14.45 26.27
N LYS A 105 4.42 15.13 25.12
CA LYS A 105 5.10 16.43 25.04
C LYS A 105 4.39 17.52 25.85
N LEU A 106 3.05 17.52 25.84
CA LEU A 106 2.24 18.50 26.58
C LEU A 106 2.21 18.23 28.09
N TYR A 107 2.12 16.96 28.50
CA TYR A 107 1.93 16.57 29.90
C TYR A 107 2.81 15.38 30.32
N PRO A 108 4.14 15.54 30.39
CA PRO A 108 5.07 14.44 30.66
C PRO A 108 4.84 13.77 32.02
N GLU A 109 4.47 14.54 33.05
CA GLU A 109 4.25 14.02 34.41
C GLU A 109 2.98 13.15 34.52
N THR A 110 1.96 13.46 33.73
CA THR A 110 0.68 12.73 33.81
C THR A 110 0.60 11.54 32.85
N ARG A 111 1.30 11.62 31.71
CA ARG A 111 1.36 10.60 30.65
C ARG A 111 2.68 9.84 30.69
N THR A 112 3.05 9.28 31.84
CA THR A 112 4.26 8.46 32.01
C THR A 112 4.23 7.21 31.11
N ALA A 113 5.41 6.70 30.73
CA ALA A 113 5.56 5.50 29.90
C ALA A 113 4.75 4.29 30.40
N GLU A 114 4.59 4.12 31.71
CA GLU A 114 3.78 3.05 32.32
C GLU A 114 2.30 3.15 31.96
N LYS A 115 1.73 4.36 32.04
CA LYS A 115 0.31 4.57 31.71
C LYS A 115 0.04 4.36 30.23
N ILE A 116 0.97 4.83 29.39
CA ILE A 116 0.89 4.66 27.93
C ILE A 116 0.96 3.17 27.57
N ALA A 117 1.89 2.43 28.18
CA ALA A 117 2.01 0.99 27.97
C ALA A 117 0.72 0.25 28.35
N GLN A 118 0.08 0.64 29.47
CA GLN A 118 -1.20 0.06 29.90
C GLN A 118 -2.37 0.40 28.97
N GLU A 119 -2.49 1.66 28.55
CA GLU A 119 -3.59 2.16 27.70
C GLU A 119 -3.60 1.47 26.33
N TYR A 120 -2.41 1.31 25.72
CA TYR A 120 -2.26 0.74 24.37
C TYR A 120 -1.81 -0.73 24.37
N GLN A 121 -1.69 -1.36 25.54
CA GLN A 121 -1.20 -2.74 25.71
C GLN A 121 0.17 -2.97 25.06
N LEU A 122 1.05 -1.97 25.14
CA LEU A 122 2.41 -1.99 24.59
C LEU A 122 3.41 -2.45 25.64
N GLU A 123 4.56 -2.95 25.20
CA GLU A 123 5.68 -3.21 26.10
C GLU A 123 6.29 -1.88 26.58
N GLN A 124 6.51 -1.76 27.90
CA GLN A 124 7.10 -0.55 28.48
C GLN A 124 8.48 -0.21 27.89
N LYS A 125 9.25 -1.23 27.48
CA LYS A 125 10.55 -1.06 26.81
C LYS A 125 10.42 -0.36 25.46
N ASP A 126 9.41 -0.73 24.69
CA ASP A 126 9.13 -0.14 23.38
C ASP A 126 8.60 1.27 23.54
N VAL A 127 7.75 1.53 24.54
CA VAL A 127 7.27 2.88 24.84
C VAL A 127 8.44 3.80 25.25
N ASN A 128 9.35 3.33 26.09
CA ASN A 128 10.54 4.10 26.45
C ASN A 128 11.43 4.40 25.24
N SER A 129 11.62 3.42 24.34
CA SER A 129 12.34 3.63 23.09
C SER A 129 11.62 4.64 22.18
N LEU A 130 10.29 4.53 22.07
CA LEU A 130 9.46 5.42 21.28
C LEU A 130 9.60 6.86 21.76
N LEU A 131 9.45 7.11 23.06
CA LEU A 131 9.56 8.43 23.67
C LEU A 131 10.98 9.02 23.60
N LYS A 132 12.02 8.17 23.59
CA LYS A 132 13.42 8.60 23.52
C LYS A 132 13.89 8.94 22.12
N TYR A 133 13.49 8.14 21.13
CA TYR A 133 14.05 8.21 19.77
C TYR A 133 13.14 8.92 18.76
N PHE A 134 11.85 9.09 19.06
CA PHE A 134 10.90 9.75 18.15
C PHE A 134 10.48 11.11 18.69
N VAL A 135 10.53 12.12 17.81
CA VAL A 135 10.19 13.52 18.12
C VAL A 135 9.05 13.98 17.21
N THR A 136 8.09 14.71 17.76
CA THR A 136 6.99 15.30 16.98
C THR A 136 7.41 16.62 16.35
N PHE A 137 6.98 16.84 15.11
CA PHE A 137 7.21 18.11 14.41
C PHE A 137 6.25 19.19 14.90
N GLU A 138 6.75 20.41 15.05
CA GLU A 138 5.92 21.59 15.27
C GLU A 138 5.43 22.11 13.94
N VAL A 139 4.17 21.81 13.61
CA VAL A 139 3.54 22.31 12.39
C VAL A 139 2.95 23.69 12.67
N LYS A 140 3.52 24.73 12.05
CA LYS A 140 2.93 26.07 12.01
C LYS A 140 2.09 26.18 10.75
N ILE A 141 0.77 26.24 10.90
CA ILE A 141 -0.13 26.50 9.77
C ILE A 141 -0.25 28.02 9.65
N PHE A 142 0.30 28.57 8.57
CA PHE A 142 0.11 29.97 8.24
C PHE A 142 -1.26 30.13 7.58
N PRO A 143 -2.05 31.15 7.97
CA PRO A 143 -3.28 31.46 7.26
C PRO A 143 -2.95 31.77 5.79
N PRO A 144 -3.82 31.39 4.84
CA PRO A 144 -3.62 31.78 3.45
C PRO A 144 -3.59 33.31 3.35
N GLU A 145 -2.58 33.87 2.70
CA GLU A 145 -2.53 35.31 2.47
C GLU A 145 -3.71 35.72 1.58
N ASP A 146 -4.40 36.79 1.96
CA ASP A 146 -5.40 37.43 1.13
C ASP A 146 -4.73 37.96 -0.14
N ASN A 147 -4.74 37.16 -1.20
CA ASN A 147 -4.23 37.53 -2.52
C ASN A 147 -5.01 38.74 -3.05
N LYS A 148 -4.54 39.96 -2.74
CA LYS A 148 -5.00 41.18 -3.41
C LYS A 148 -4.58 41.06 -4.88
N ALA A 149 -5.57 40.82 -5.73
CA ALA A 149 -5.41 40.76 -7.17
C ALA A 149 -4.59 41.96 -7.67
N ILE A 150 -3.48 41.68 -8.34
CA ILE A 150 -2.69 42.68 -9.03
C ILE A 150 -3.59 43.26 -10.12
N GLN A 151 -4.04 44.49 -9.96
CA GLN A 151 -4.77 45.18 -11.02
C GLN A 151 -3.80 45.44 -12.18
N SER A 152 -4.07 44.81 -13.33
CA SER A 152 -3.37 45.09 -14.58
C SER A 152 -3.69 46.51 -15.04
N LYS A 153 -2.66 47.31 -15.27
CA LYS A 153 -2.77 48.64 -15.88
C LYS A 153 -2.54 48.55 -17.39
#